data_AF-A0A1J5P680-F1
#
_entry.id   AF-A0A1J5P680-F1
#
_cell.length_a   1.000
_cell.length_b   1.000
_cell.length_c   1.000
_cell.angle_alpha   90.00
_cell.angle_beta   90.00
_cell.angle_gamma   90.00
#
_symmetry.space_group_name_H-M   'P 1'
#
loop_
_entity.id
_entity.type
_entity.pdbx_description
1 polymer ?
#
loop_
_entity_poly.entity_id
_entity_poly.type
_entity_poly.pdbx_seq_one_letter_code
_entity_poly.pdbx_strand_id
1 'polypeptide(L)' 'MHNSVQADFTFTAAGLIASHHDNFDFWRWSRQALGLGGWLLGWAPYFRTLMRRQTRAALDQYLADHA' A
#
# COMPACT_ATOMS: atom_id res chain seq x y z
N MET A 1 0.64 -5.94 18.42
CA MET A 1 0.34 -4.88 17.44
C MET A 1 -1.06 -5.13 16.91
N HIS A 2 -1.94 -4.13 16.91
CA HIS A 2 -3.24 -4.25 16.23
C HIS A 2 -3.07 -3.71 14.82
N ASN A 3 -3.11 -4.60 13.82
CA ASN A 3 -3.22 -4.22 12.43
C ASN A 3 -4.70 -3.93 12.16
N SER A 4 -5.03 -2.67 11.88
CA SER A 4 -6.38 -2.23 11.58
C SER A 4 -6.38 -1.70 10.16
N VAL A 5 -6.75 -2.57 9.22
CA VAL A 5 -6.93 -2.25 7.81
C VAL A 5 -8.40 -2.45 7.50
N GLN A 6 -9.02 -1.43 6.93
CA GLN A 6 -10.38 -1.50 6.41
C GLN A 6 -10.30 -1.66 4.90
N ALA A 7 -10.97 -2.66 4.36
CA ALA A 7 -10.90 -3.01 2.96
C ALA A 7 -12.27 -2.87 2.30
N ASP A 8 -12.31 -2.15 1.17
CA ASP A 8 -13.47 -1.97 0.32
C ASP A 8 -13.29 -2.79 -0.97
N PHE A 9 -14.24 -3.66 -1.27
CA PHE A 9 -14.20 -4.53 -2.44
C PHE A 9 -15.37 -4.26 -3.38
N THR A 10 -15.12 -4.35 -4.69
CA THR A 10 -16.17 -4.51 -5.69
C THR A 10 -15.96 -5.81 -6.45
N PHE A 11 -17.05 -6.39 -6.94
CA PHE A 11 -17.05 -7.67 -7.64
C PHE A 11 -17.69 -7.55 -9.02
N THR A 12 -17.15 -8.28 -9.98
CA THR A 12 -17.74 -8.48 -11.32
C THR A 12 -19.03 -9.28 -11.24
N ALA A 13 -19.83 -9.28 -12.31
CA ALA A 13 -21.00 -10.14 -12.43
C ALA A 13 -20.67 -11.65 -12.33
N ALA A 14 -19.42 -12.04 -12.62
CA ALA A 14 -18.92 -13.40 -12.49
C ALA A 14 -18.40 -13.73 -11.08
N GLY A 15 -18.51 -12.81 -10.11
CA GLY A 15 -18.06 -13.00 -8.72
C GLY A 15 -16.56 -12.78 -8.50
N LEU A 16 -15.79 -12.41 -9.52
CA LEU A 16 -14.37 -12.05 -9.38
C LEU A 16 -14.19 -10.66 -8.77
N ILE A 17 -13.12 -10.44 -8.01
CA ILE A 17 -12.78 -9.11 -7.47
C ILE A 17 -12.45 -8.17 -8.63
N ALA A 18 -13.23 -7.09 -8.74
CA ALA A 18 -13.03 -6.04 -9.74
C ALA A 18 -12.17 -4.88 -9.20
N SER A 19 -12.34 -4.52 -7.93
CA SER A 19 -11.47 -3.56 -7.25
C SER A 19 -11.32 -3.89 -5.76
N HIS A 20 -10.19 -3.48 -5.20
CA HIS A 20 -9.87 -3.62 -3.78
C HIS A 20 -9.15 -2.35 -3.32
N HIS A 21 -9.72 -1.65 -2.33
CA HIS A 21 -9.14 -0.46 -1.72
C HIS A 21 -8.94 -0.67 -0.21
N ASP A 22 -7.68 -0.57 0.22
CA ASP A 22 -7.32 -0.63 1.63
C ASP A 22 -7.15 0.78 2.22
N ASN A 23 -7.85 1.06 3.32
CA ASN A 23 -7.71 2.26 4.13
C ASN A 23 -7.07 1.91 5.48
N PHE A 24 -5.95 2.55 5.78
CA PHE A 24 -5.18 2.35 7.00
C PHE A 24 -4.34 3.58 7.36
N ASP A 25 -3.96 3.66 8.64
CA ASP A 25 -3.02 4.67 9.13
C ASP A 25 -1.60 4.32 8.66
N PHE A 26 -1.04 5.16 7.79
CA PHE A 26 0.28 4.96 7.20
C PHE A 26 1.41 4.93 8.24
N TRP A 27 1.34 5.73 9.30
CA TRP A 27 2.40 5.76 10.32
C TRP A 27 2.38 4.49 11.16
N ARG A 28 1.18 4.06 11.59
CA ARG A 28 1.04 2.79 12.32
C ARG A 28 1.45 1.61 11.44
N TRP A 29 1.04 1.59 10.18
CA TRP A 29 1.42 0.56 9.22
C TRP A 29 2.94 0.55 8.98
N SER A 30 3.55 1.69 8.70
CA SER A 30 4.99 1.75 8.37
C SER A 30 5.86 1.23 9.50
N ARG A 31 5.52 1.53 10.77
CA ARG A 31 6.20 0.97 11.94
C ARG A 31 6.09 -0.55 12.05
N GLN A 32 4.99 -1.15 11.58
CA GLN A 32 4.79 -2.59 11.58
C GLN A 32 5.50 -3.25 10.38
N ALA A 33 5.37 -2.65 9.19
CA ALA A 33 5.85 -3.23 7.92
C ALA A 33 7.36 -3.07 7.71
N LEU A 34 7.95 -1.95 8.16
CA LEU A 34 9.35 -1.58 7.89
C LEU A 34 10.26 -1.67 9.14
N GLY A 35 9.70 -2.06 10.28
CA GLY A 35 10.43 -2.15 11.55
C GLY A 35 11.11 -0.84 11.94
N LEU A 36 12.43 -0.89 12.21
CA LEU A 36 13.22 0.29 12.60
C LEU A 36 13.19 1.42 11.56
N GLY A 37 13.19 1.07 10.26
CA GLY A 37 13.07 2.05 9.17
C GLY A 37 11.72 2.75 9.17
N GLY A 38 10.64 2.04 9.52
CA GLY A 38 9.30 2.60 9.66
C GLY A 38 9.16 3.53 10.85
N TRP A 39 9.89 3.27 11.93
CA TRP A 39 10.00 4.18 13.07
C TRP A 39 10.71 5.48 12.72
N LEU A 40 11.80 5.40 11.94
CA LEU A 40 12.61 6.56 11.57
C LEU A 40 12.02 7.37 10.43
N LEU A 41 11.33 6.73 9.47
CA LEU A 41 10.84 7.38 8.25
C LEU A 41 9.33 7.53 8.19
N GLY A 42 8.57 6.75 8.96
CA GLY A 42 7.10 6.78 8.94
C GLY A 42 6.48 8.12 9.33
N TRP A 43 7.20 8.94 10.10
CA TRP A 43 6.77 10.30 10.51
C TRP A 43 7.24 11.41 9.56
N ALA A 44 8.16 11.10 8.64
CA ALA A 44 8.71 12.11 7.73
C ALA A 44 7.67 12.48 6.66
N PRO A 45 7.36 13.78 6.47
CA PRO A 45 6.25 14.21 5.61
C PRO A 45 6.43 13.83 4.13
N TYR A 46 7.67 13.73 3.65
CA TYR A 46 7.97 13.35 2.27
C TYR A 46 7.99 11.84 2.03
N PHE A 47 8.09 11.03 3.09
CA PHE A 47 8.30 9.59 2.95
C PHE A 47 7.10 8.88 2.31
N ARG A 48 5.88 9.31 2.63
CA ARG A 48 4.65 8.80 1.99
C ARG A 48 4.68 9.01 0.47
N THR A 49 5.13 10.18 0.02
CA THR A 49 5.20 10.51 -1.42
C THR A 49 6.29 9.71 -2.12
N LEU A 50 7.45 9.53 -1.47
CA LEU A 50 8.54 8.70 -1.99
C LEU A 50 8.10 7.25 -2.15
N MET A 51 7.48 6.67 -1.10
CA MET A 51 6.98 5.30 -1.12
C MET A 51 5.94 5.11 -2.24
N ARG A 52 5.01 6.05 -2.41
CA ARG A 52 4.03 6.03 -3.50
C ARG A 52 4.70 6.05 -4.88
N ARG A 53 5.69 6.91 -5.10
CA ARG A 53 6.44 6.97 -6.37
C ARG A 53 7.17 5.66 -6.65
N GLN A 54 7.89 5.13 -5.67
CA GLN A 54 8.65 3.89 -5.83
C GLN A 54 7.73 2.70 -6.14
N THR A 55 6.63 2.58 -5.40
CA THR A 55 5.66 1.49 -5.58
C THR A 55 4.98 1.58 -6.94
N ARG A 56 4.61 2.79 -7.37
CA ARG A 56 4.03 3.00 -8.70
C ARG A 56 4.99 2.62 -9.82
N ALA A 57 6.26 3.03 -9.73
CA ALA A 57 7.27 2.64 -10.71
C ALA A 57 7.45 1.12 -10.79
N ALA A 58 7.47 0.43 -9.64
CA ALA A 58 7.55 -1.03 -9.60
C ALA A 58 6.31 -1.71 -10.20
N LEU A 59 5.11 -1.16 -9.95
CA LEU A 59 3.87 -1.64 -10.56
C LEU A 59 3.88 -1.44 -12.07
N ASP A 60 4.25 -0.25 -12.54
CA ASP A 60 4.33 0.08 -13.95
C ASP A 60 5.31 -0.86 -14.67
N GLN A 61 6.46 -1.17 -14.05
CA GLN A 61 7.42 -2.14 -14.56
C GLN A 61 6.83 -3.55 -14.62
N TYR A 62 6.20 -4.02 -13.55
CA TYR A 62 5.59 -5.35 -13.52
C TYR A 62 4.53 -5.51 -14.63
N LEU A 63 3.69 -4.48 -14.83
CA LEU A 63 2.69 -4.47 -15.89
C LEU A 63 3.32 -4.47 -17.29
N ALA A 64 4.44 -3.76 -17.49
CA ALA A 64 5.16 -3.76 -18.75
C ALA A 64 5.80 -5.13 -19.07
N ASP A 65 6.31 -5.83 -18.05
CA ASP A 65 6.93 -7.15 -18.20
C ASP A 65 5.91 -8.27 -18.47
N HIS A 66 4.64 -8.05 -18.12
CA HIS A 66 3.55 -9.04 -18.23
C HIS A 66 2.41 -8.61 -19.17
N ALA A 67 2.66 -7.61 -20.02
CA ALA A 67 1.77 -7.20 -21.12
C ALA A 67 2.10 -7.97 -22.40
#